data_AF-A0A316QDJ6-F1
#
_entry.id   AF-A0A316QDJ6-F1
#
_cell.length_a   1.000
_cell.length_b   1.000
_cell.length_c   1.000
_cell.angle_alpha   90.00
_cell.angle_beta   90.00
_cell.angle_gamma   90.00
#
_symmetry.space_group_name_H-M   'P 1'
#
loop_
_entity.id
_entity.type
_entity.pdbx_description
1 polymer ?
#
loop_
_entity_poly.entity_id
_entity_poly.type
_entity_poly.pdbx_seq_one_letter_code
_entity_poly.pdbx_strand_id
1 'polypeptide(L)'
;MKIINVYVRGTEMYPSDNHAGYARDHQAVQLNIYLAEEWISHQYTYSLLIKPQDDKSVISSSLSPQDNILTFALPQAVTKCGDLFVQLRAEKDGEIMHSAMMFLYIAPSLNDGPEVIDSYNGLLDGVAYEADMALQDAQEAIENVQTAINQIEPYINQKIQEQNLASEDYVNDAIASITEQLSTPIAMNGWTLQQGDNTPKEVEGYYVISGSFLFAWGRCSQNSIEKVNSSVVINLPEALGNITWATGQVSTAAAGVQGEPYIITAPASGTSAGSKVWITKSKATPLGAFTPSNIYSVESFWFAAVTDAGTPETLLLSAGDVSGGYTAGENIEITNGVISVLTTDTAAQDGTRPITAGGVYTIVGNIESLLETI
;
A
#
# COMPACT_ATOMS: atom_id res chain seq x y z
N MET A 1 -27.23 34.98 36.48
CA MET A 1 -26.54 35.52 35.29
C MET A 1 -27.57 36.25 34.44
N LYS A 2 -27.41 37.56 34.27
CA LYS A 2 -28.23 38.43 33.42
C LYS A 2 -27.73 38.30 31.97
N ILE A 3 -28.65 38.21 31.01
CA ILE A 3 -28.30 38.14 29.59
C ILE A 3 -28.72 39.45 28.94
N ILE A 4 -27.81 40.08 28.19
CA ILE A 4 -28.06 41.24 27.36
C ILE A 4 -27.93 40.79 25.91
N ASN A 5 -29.04 40.81 25.18
CA ASN A 5 -29.05 40.53 23.75
C ASN A 5 -28.62 41.81 23.02
N VAL A 6 -27.63 41.70 22.14
CA VAL A 6 -27.06 42.84 21.42
C VAL A 6 -27.22 42.61 19.92
N TYR A 7 -27.82 43.55 19.21
CA TYR A 7 -28.01 43.45 17.76
C TYR A 7 -27.04 44.38 17.06
N VAL A 8 -26.20 43.83 16.17
CA VAL A 8 -25.27 44.62 15.36
C VAL A 8 -26.02 45.17 14.14
N ARG A 9 -25.92 46.48 13.87
CA ARG A 9 -26.38 47.06 12.59
C ARG A 9 -25.40 48.13 12.14
N GLY A 10 -24.73 47.90 11.00
CA GLY A 10 -23.70 48.81 10.51
C GLY A 10 -22.56 48.96 11.51
N THR A 11 -22.33 50.20 11.98
CA THR A 11 -21.26 50.55 12.92
C THR A 11 -21.73 50.69 14.37
N GLU A 12 -22.96 50.30 14.67
CA GLU A 12 -23.55 50.41 16.01
C GLU A 12 -24.04 49.05 16.52
N MET A 13 -23.96 48.88 17.84
CA MET A 13 -24.48 47.74 18.57
C MET A 13 -25.62 48.20 19.47
N TYR A 14 -26.76 47.51 19.41
CA TYR A 14 -27.97 47.86 20.16
C TYR A 14 -28.26 46.80 21.21
N PRO A 15 -27.87 47.04 22.48
CA PRO A 15 -28.19 46.14 23.57
C PRO A 15 -29.68 46.23 23.96
N SER A 16 -30.26 45.11 24.38
CA SER A 16 -31.63 45.01 24.89
C SER A 16 -31.82 45.72 26.23
N ASP A 17 -30.72 45.93 26.96
CA ASP A 17 -30.66 46.67 28.21
C ASP A 17 -29.27 47.29 28.34
N ASN A 18 -29.20 48.58 28.65
CA ASN A 18 -27.94 49.29 28.84
C ASN A 18 -27.33 49.04 30.23
N HIS A 19 -28.10 48.54 31.21
CA HIS A 19 -27.60 48.31 32.55
C HIS A 19 -26.88 46.94 32.63
N ALA A 20 -25.56 46.94 32.82
CA ALA A 20 -24.73 45.73 32.86
C ALA A 20 -24.33 45.29 34.28
N GLY A 21 -25.18 45.56 35.27
CA GLY A 21 -25.03 45.07 36.64
C GLY A 21 -24.28 46.04 37.54
N TYR A 22 -23.67 45.51 38.59
CA TYR A 22 -22.97 46.30 39.60
C TYR A 22 -21.45 46.12 39.49
N ALA A 23 -20.73 47.10 40.01
CA ALA A 23 -19.28 47.07 40.02
C ALA A 23 -18.77 45.82 40.76
N ARG A 24 -17.74 45.17 40.18
CA ARG A 24 -17.07 43.95 40.68
C ARG A 24 -17.89 42.67 40.62
N ASP A 25 -19.05 42.68 39.98
CA ASP A 25 -19.76 41.44 39.69
C ASP A 25 -18.92 40.56 38.75
N HIS A 26 -18.54 39.36 39.19
CA HIS A 26 -17.81 38.41 38.34
C HIS A 26 -18.79 37.56 37.53
N GLN A 27 -18.71 37.63 36.19
CA GLN A 27 -19.52 36.82 35.26
C GLN A 27 -21.04 36.91 35.51
N ALA A 28 -21.52 37.99 36.15
CA ALA A 28 -22.95 38.15 36.40
C ALA A 28 -23.73 38.53 35.14
N VAL A 29 -23.04 39.01 34.09
CA VAL A 29 -23.64 39.45 32.82
C VAL A 29 -23.01 38.73 31.64
N GLN A 30 -23.85 38.22 30.75
CA GLN A 30 -23.48 37.65 29.45
C GLN A 30 -24.05 38.50 28.32
N LEU A 31 -23.21 38.79 27.33
CA LEU A 31 -23.59 39.42 26.07
C LEU A 31 -23.84 38.33 25.03
N ASN A 32 -25.02 38.34 24.43
CA ASN A 32 -25.34 37.54 23.26
C ASN A 32 -25.45 38.47 22.06
N ILE A 33 -24.42 38.50 21.22
CA ILE A 33 -24.28 39.44 20.13
C ILE A 33 -24.71 38.77 18.83
N TYR A 34 -25.84 39.20 18.29
CA TYR A 34 -26.41 38.71 17.05
C TYR A 34 -25.77 39.46 15.88
N LEU A 35 -25.03 38.72 15.05
CA LEU A 35 -24.36 39.27 13.87
C LEU A 35 -25.37 39.47 12.74
N ALA A 36 -25.26 40.61 12.05
CA ALA A 36 -25.99 40.84 10.80
C ALA A 36 -25.34 40.08 9.64
N GLU A 37 -26.07 39.84 8.55
CA GLU A 37 -25.58 39.04 7.41
C GLU A 37 -24.25 39.54 6.85
N GLU A 38 -24.05 40.85 6.79
CA GLU A 38 -22.83 41.46 6.28
C GLU A 38 -21.61 41.25 7.19
N TRP A 39 -21.82 40.87 8.45
CA TRP A 39 -20.75 40.55 9.39
C TRP A 39 -20.33 39.09 9.35
N ILE A 40 -21.05 38.20 8.65
CA ILE A 40 -20.83 36.76 8.67
C ILE A 40 -19.87 36.34 7.55
N SER A 41 -18.67 35.88 7.94
CA SER A 41 -17.71 35.26 7.03
C SER A 41 -16.84 34.24 7.76
N HIS A 42 -16.53 33.13 7.08
CA HIS A 42 -15.61 32.10 7.57
C HIS A 42 -14.16 32.57 7.67
N GLN A 43 -13.84 33.72 7.07
CA GLN A 43 -12.49 34.30 7.07
C GLN A 43 -12.32 35.36 8.17
N TYR A 44 -13.38 35.64 8.94
CA TYR A 44 -13.33 36.66 9.98
C TYR A 44 -13.05 36.05 11.34
N THR A 45 -12.13 36.67 12.07
CA THR A 45 -11.93 36.47 13.51
C THR A 45 -12.55 37.64 14.26
N TYR A 46 -13.38 37.35 15.26
CA TYR A 46 -14.09 38.38 16.03
C TYR A 46 -13.41 38.62 17.38
N SER A 47 -13.35 39.87 17.82
CA SER A 47 -12.87 40.23 19.16
C SER A 47 -13.69 41.40 19.73
N LEU A 48 -13.75 41.45 21.06
CA LEU A 48 -14.33 42.57 21.78
C LEU A 48 -13.22 43.41 22.40
N LEU A 49 -13.17 44.69 22.05
CA LEU A 49 -12.40 45.68 22.78
C LEU A 49 -13.33 46.34 23.80
N ILE A 50 -12.98 46.21 25.07
CA ILE A 50 -13.79 46.66 26.19
C ILE A 50 -12.99 47.68 26.98
N LYS A 51 -13.57 48.85 27.24
CA LYS A 51 -12.90 49.91 27.99
C LYS A 51 -13.84 50.46 29.05
N PRO A 52 -13.55 50.27 30.34
CA PRO A 52 -14.21 51.03 31.40
C PRO A 52 -13.82 52.52 31.31
N GLN A 53 -14.74 53.43 31.67
CA GLN A 53 -14.63 54.88 31.50
C GLN A 53 -13.26 55.47 31.88
N ASP A 54 -12.74 55.09 33.05
CA ASP A 54 -11.49 55.61 33.61
C ASP A 54 -10.40 54.55 33.72
N ASP A 55 -10.38 53.57 32.81
CA ASP A 55 -9.41 52.47 32.86
C ASP A 55 -8.82 52.11 31.48
N LYS A 56 -7.84 51.20 31.50
CA LYS A 56 -7.23 50.62 30.31
C LYS A 56 -8.26 49.75 29.57
N SER A 57 -8.13 49.76 28.24
CA SER A 57 -8.89 48.84 27.39
C SER A 57 -8.36 47.41 27.51
N VAL A 58 -9.26 46.45 27.54
CA VAL A 58 -9.01 45.02 27.51
C VAL A 58 -9.55 44.46 26.20
N ILE A 59 -8.81 43.54 25.58
CA ILE A 59 -9.26 42.81 24.40
C ILE A 59 -9.62 41.38 24.80
N SER A 60 -10.73 40.85 24.28
CA SER A 60 -11.08 39.45 24.46
C SER A 60 -10.16 38.54 23.65
N SER A 61 -10.14 37.25 23.99
CA SER A 61 -9.71 36.23 23.05
C SER A 61 -10.61 36.24 21.80
N SER A 62 -10.15 35.59 20.72
CA SER A 62 -10.96 35.39 19.52
C SER A 62 -12.27 34.68 19.85
N LEU A 63 -13.37 35.21 19.33
CA LEU A 63 -14.70 34.68 19.50
C LEU A 63 -15.16 33.99 18.21
N SER A 64 -15.76 32.81 18.38
CA SER A 64 -16.33 32.04 17.28
C SER A 64 -17.86 32.09 17.37
N PRO A 65 -18.57 32.51 16.30
CA PRO A 65 -20.03 32.54 16.32
C PRO A 65 -20.61 31.13 16.28
N GLN A 66 -21.63 30.88 17.10
CA GLN A 66 -22.51 29.71 17.00
C GLN A 66 -23.87 30.21 16.54
N ASP A 67 -24.38 29.69 15.42
CA ASP A 67 -25.64 30.15 14.81
C ASP A 67 -25.71 31.67 14.62
N ASN A 68 -24.61 32.29 14.20
CA ASN A 68 -24.43 33.74 14.01
C ASN A 68 -24.50 34.57 15.30
N ILE A 69 -24.32 33.94 16.47
CA ILE A 69 -24.33 34.59 17.77
C ILE A 69 -22.94 34.46 18.41
N LEU A 70 -22.34 35.58 18.79
CA LEU A 70 -21.16 35.61 19.65
C LEU A 70 -21.60 35.70 21.10
N THR A 71 -21.08 34.81 21.94
CA THR A 71 -21.38 34.80 23.38
C THR A 71 -20.15 35.25 24.16
N PHE A 72 -20.33 36.22 25.07
CA PHE A 72 -19.24 36.72 25.90
C PHE A 72 -19.72 37.08 27.32
N ALA A 73 -19.13 36.45 28.33
CA ALA A 73 -19.38 36.80 29.73
C ALA A 73 -18.47 37.95 30.16
N LEU A 74 -19.04 39.01 30.76
CA LEU A 74 -18.25 40.16 31.23
C LEU A 74 -17.36 39.72 32.41
N PRO A 75 -16.02 39.82 32.29
CA PRO A 75 -15.11 39.50 33.39
C PRO A 75 -15.16 40.59 34.46
N GLN A 76 -14.91 40.22 35.71
CA GLN A 76 -14.88 41.16 36.84
C GLN A 76 -13.96 42.37 36.58
N ALA A 77 -12.83 42.15 35.90
CA ALA A 77 -11.84 43.18 35.58
C ALA A 77 -12.41 44.40 34.84
N VAL A 78 -13.49 44.22 34.06
CA VAL A 78 -14.11 45.32 33.29
C VAL A 78 -15.39 45.87 33.92
N THR A 79 -15.83 45.30 35.05
CA THR A 79 -17.02 45.74 35.79
C THR A 79 -16.68 46.86 36.79
N LYS A 80 -16.11 47.96 36.29
CA LYS A 80 -15.90 49.18 37.10
C LYS A 80 -17.12 50.08 37.01
N CYS A 81 -17.48 50.74 38.11
CA CYS A 81 -18.60 51.68 38.16
C CYS A 81 -18.45 52.77 37.09
N GLY A 82 -19.52 53.06 36.34
CA GLY A 82 -19.54 54.05 35.26
C GLY A 82 -19.85 53.45 33.90
N ASP A 83 -19.49 54.19 32.84
CA ASP A 83 -19.73 53.77 31.47
C ASP A 83 -18.72 52.70 31.03
N LEU A 84 -19.22 51.64 30.40
CA LEU A 84 -18.46 50.56 29.81
C LEU A 84 -18.59 50.63 28.29
N PHE A 85 -17.50 50.95 27.63
CA PHE A 85 -17.41 51.06 26.18
C PHE A 85 -17.11 49.68 25.62
N VAL A 86 -17.94 49.18 24.70
CA VAL A 86 -17.74 47.86 24.07
C VAL A 86 -17.72 48.03 22.56
N GLN A 87 -16.62 47.61 21.93
CA GLN A 87 -16.45 47.62 20.49
C GLN A 87 -16.27 46.18 19.99
N LEU A 88 -17.09 45.77 19.03
CA LEU A 88 -16.90 44.52 18.28
C LEU A 88 -16.06 44.80 17.04
N ARG A 89 -15.06 43.94 16.79
CA ARG A 89 -14.24 43.96 15.58
C ARG A 89 -14.34 42.62 14.88
N ALA A 90 -14.50 42.66 13.56
CA ALA A 90 -14.28 41.51 12.69
C ALA A 90 -13.01 41.77 11.89
N GLU A 91 -12.02 40.91 12.05
CA GLU A 91 -10.70 41.05 11.43
C GLU A 91 -10.47 39.95 10.40
N LYS A 92 -9.81 40.30 9.30
CA LYS A 92 -9.34 39.37 8.27
C LYS A 92 -7.90 39.68 7.96
N ASP A 93 -7.01 38.70 8.06
CA ASP A 93 -5.58 38.84 7.74
C ASP A 93 -4.89 40.04 8.45
N GLY A 94 -5.37 40.40 9.64
CA GLY A 94 -4.87 41.54 10.44
C GLY A 94 -5.49 42.90 10.10
N GLU A 95 -6.41 42.98 9.14
CA GLU A 95 -7.18 44.19 8.83
C GLU A 95 -8.58 44.15 9.44
N ILE A 96 -9.03 45.28 10.01
CA ILE A 96 -10.38 45.42 10.56
C ILE A 96 -11.36 45.62 9.40
N MET A 97 -12.17 44.61 9.13
CA MET A 97 -13.17 44.64 8.07
C MET A 97 -14.47 45.30 8.53
N HIS A 98 -14.88 45.02 9.77
CA HIS A 98 -16.05 45.62 10.38
C HIS A 98 -15.76 46.03 11.81
N SER A 99 -16.38 47.14 12.23
CA SER A 99 -16.28 47.66 13.60
C SER A 99 -17.61 48.29 14.01
N ALA A 100 -18.13 47.89 15.16
CA ALA A 100 -19.33 48.44 15.76
C ALA A 100 -19.14 48.71 17.24
N MET A 101 -19.88 49.66 17.80
CA MET A 101 -19.76 50.04 19.22
C MET A 101 -21.09 50.15 19.94
N MET A 102 -21.07 49.91 21.24
CA MET A 102 -22.13 50.23 22.19
C MET A 102 -21.53 50.75 23.50
N PHE A 103 -22.42 51.25 24.34
CA PHE A 103 -22.12 51.63 25.72
C PHE A 103 -23.06 50.86 26.64
N LEU A 104 -22.52 50.35 27.74
CA LEU A 104 -23.26 49.77 28.84
C LEU A 104 -22.95 50.60 30.10
N TYR A 105 -23.81 50.53 31.10
CA TYR A 105 -23.68 51.23 32.36
C TYR A 105 -23.53 50.21 33.50
N ILE A 106 -22.47 50.36 34.30
CA ILE A 106 -22.22 49.57 35.51
C ILE A 106 -22.54 50.44 36.73
N ALA A 107 -23.51 50.01 37.53
CA ALA A 107 -23.91 50.71 38.74
C ALA A 107 -22.88 50.54 39.88
N PRO A 108 -22.78 51.49 40.83
CA PRO A 108 -21.93 51.34 42.00
C PRO A 108 -22.40 50.16 42.86
N SER A 109 -21.45 49.39 43.40
CA SER A 109 -21.74 48.33 44.37
C SER A 109 -21.82 48.88 45.80
N LEU A 110 -22.54 48.20 46.69
CA LEU A 110 -22.65 48.59 48.10
C LEU A 110 -21.33 48.44 48.88
N ASN A 111 -20.32 47.78 48.29
CA ASN A 111 -19.06 47.47 48.96
C ASN A 111 -17.86 47.67 48.00
N ASP A 112 -17.40 48.92 47.87
CA ASP A 112 -16.09 49.24 47.28
C ASP A 112 -14.97 48.87 48.28
N GLY A 113 -14.78 47.57 48.53
CA GLY A 113 -13.57 47.02 49.18
C GLY A 113 -12.25 47.43 48.51
N PRO A 114 -11.08 46.99 49.00
CA PRO A 114 -9.78 47.42 48.48
C PRO A 114 -9.59 47.11 46.98
N GLU A 115 -8.80 47.94 46.31
CA GLU A 115 -8.47 47.82 44.88
C GLU A 115 -7.83 46.45 44.59
N VAL A 116 -8.44 45.67 43.69
CA VAL A 116 -7.87 44.40 43.24
C VAL A 116 -6.72 44.74 42.29
N ILE A 117 -5.49 44.60 42.77
CA ILE A 117 -4.28 44.69 41.96
C ILE A 117 -4.30 43.51 40.99
N ASP A 118 -4.32 43.78 39.68
CA ASP A 118 -4.19 42.83 38.58
C ASP A 118 -3.00 41.87 38.85
N SER A 119 -3.29 40.73 39.48
CA SER A 119 -2.27 39.74 39.83
C SER A 119 -2.44 38.55 38.91
N TYR A 120 -2.18 38.77 37.62
CA TYR A 120 -2.00 37.69 36.64
C TYR A 120 -0.95 36.66 37.07
N ASN A 121 -0.07 37.00 38.03
CA ASN A 121 0.92 36.09 38.61
C ASN A 121 0.31 34.79 39.16
N GLY A 122 -0.88 34.83 39.77
CA GLY A 122 -1.50 33.61 40.31
C GLY A 122 -2.13 32.69 39.25
N LEU A 123 -2.55 33.25 38.11
CA LEU A 123 -3.09 32.48 36.98
C LEU A 123 -1.96 31.83 36.16
N LEU A 124 -0.82 32.51 36.03
CA LEU A 124 0.35 31.96 35.34
C LEU A 124 1.02 30.83 36.14
N ASP A 125 1.05 30.92 37.47
CA ASP A 125 1.59 29.84 38.31
C ASP A 125 0.74 28.55 38.24
N GLY A 126 -0.60 28.67 38.12
CA GLY A 126 -1.48 27.53 37.93
C GLY A 126 -1.29 26.85 36.57
N VAL A 127 -1.19 27.65 35.51
CA VAL A 127 -0.93 27.14 34.14
C VAL A 127 0.47 26.53 34.03
N ALA A 128 1.48 27.11 34.69
CA ALA A 128 2.84 26.55 34.72
C ALA A 128 2.87 25.21 35.48
N TYR A 129 2.14 25.09 36.59
CA TYR A 129 2.02 23.86 37.35
C TYR A 129 1.32 22.74 36.55
N GLU A 130 0.23 23.06 35.87
CA GLU A 130 -0.47 22.12 34.98
C GLU A 130 0.41 21.71 33.79
N ALA A 131 1.17 22.63 33.22
CA ALA A 131 2.11 22.35 32.14
C ALA A 131 3.25 21.42 32.59
N ASP A 132 3.82 21.64 33.78
CA ASP A 132 4.88 20.79 34.34
C ASP A 132 4.36 19.37 34.63
N MET A 133 3.14 19.23 35.17
CA MET A 133 2.51 17.92 35.36
C MET A 133 2.30 17.20 34.03
N ALA A 134 1.74 17.89 33.02
CA ALA A 134 1.54 17.29 31.70
C ALA A 134 2.86 16.90 31.01
N LEU A 135 3.93 17.67 31.24
CA LEU A 135 5.26 17.35 30.72
C LEU A 135 5.83 16.10 31.39
N GLN A 136 5.59 15.93 32.70
CA GLN A 136 6.02 14.76 33.46
C GLN A 136 5.27 13.50 33.02
N ASP A 137 3.95 13.58 32.83
CA ASP A 137 3.14 12.49 32.29
C ASP A 137 3.60 12.10 30.87
N ALA A 138 3.93 13.09 30.04
CA ALA A 138 4.48 12.84 28.71
C ALA A 138 5.84 12.14 28.75
N GLN A 139 6.71 12.50 29.70
CA GLN A 139 8.00 11.83 29.90
C GLN A 139 7.82 10.37 30.31
N GLU A 140 6.90 10.09 31.24
CA GLU A 140 6.59 8.71 31.66
C GLU A 140 6.00 7.89 30.50
N ALA A 141 5.12 8.48 29.69
CA ALA A 141 4.60 7.84 28.49
C ALA A 141 5.70 7.50 27.48
N ILE A 142 6.66 8.41 27.26
CA ILE A 142 7.82 8.17 26.38
C ILE A 142 8.68 7.02 26.90
N GLU A 143 8.95 6.96 28.21
CA GLU A 143 9.75 5.88 28.81
C GLU A 143 9.06 4.51 28.70
N ASN A 144 7.74 4.47 28.89
CA ASN A 144 6.93 3.26 28.68
C ASN A 144 6.98 2.77 27.23
N VAL A 145 6.86 3.70 26.26
CA VAL A 145 7.00 3.37 24.83
C VAL A 145 8.40 2.84 24.52
N GLN A 146 9.45 3.47 25.04
CA GLN A 146 10.82 3.02 24.82
C GLN A 146 11.06 1.61 25.40
N THR A 147 10.47 1.31 26.56
CA THR A 147 10.52 -0.03 27.16
C THR A 147 9.82 -1.07 26.28
N ALA A 148 8.64 -0.74 25.73
CA ALA A 148 7.92 -1.62 24.81
C ALA A 148 8.71 -1.87 23.52
N ILE A 149 9.35 -0.83 22.95
CA ILE A 149 10.23 -0.97 21.77
C ILE A 149 11.37 -1.96 22.06
N ASN A 150 12.05 -1.79 23.20
CA ASN A 150 13.17 -2.66 23.60
C ASN A 150 12.75 -4.13 23.80
N GLN A 151 11.47 -4.39 24.11
CA GLN A 151 10.93 -5.75 24.23
C GLN A 151 10.53 -6.37 22.88
N ILE A 152 10.08 -5.56 21.92
CA ILE A 152 9.59 -6.03 20.61
C ILE A 152 10.75 -6.31 19.64
N GLU A 153 11.80 -5.48 19.66
CA GLU A 153 12.95 -5.61 18.77
C GLU A 153 13.59 -7.02 18.76
N PRO A 154 13.87 -7.69 19.91
CA PRO A 154 14.42 -9.04 19.90
C PRO A 154 13.46 -10.08 19.32
N TYR A 155 12.15 -9.93 19.53
CA TYR A 155 11.15 -10.85 18.97
C TYR A 155 11.07 -10.76 17.44
N ILE A 156 11.12 -9.54 16.88
CA ILE A 156 11.17 -9.33 15.43
C ILE A 156 12.44 -9.94 14.85
N ASN A 157 13.60 -9.68 15.47
CA ASN A 157 14.88 -10.23 15.01
C ASN A 157 14.90 -11.77 15.03
N GLN A 158 14.31 -12.39 16.07
CA GLN A 158 14.15 -13.85 16.14
C GLN A 158 13.26 -14.36 15.00
N LYS A 159 12.11 -13.72 14.75
CA LYS A 159 11.19 -14.15 13.69
C LYS A 159 11.81 -14.07 12.29
N ILE A 160 12.60 -13.03 12.02
CA ILE A 160 13.35 -12.90 10.77
C ILE A 160 14.37 -14.05 10.62
N GLN A 161 15.08 -14.41 11.69
CA GLN A 161 16.03 -15.53 11.66
C GLN A 161 15.35 -16.87 11.41
N GLU A 162 14.24 -17.16 12.11
CA GLU A 162 13.44 -18.38 11.92
C GLU A 162 12.94 -18.51 10.47
N GLN A 163 12.45 -17.41 9.88
CA GLN A 163 11.96 -17.40 8.51
C GLN A 163 13.09 -17.62 7.47
N ASN A 164 14.27 -17.03 7.70
CA ASN A 164 15.42 -17.22 6.82
C ASN A 164 15.91 -18.67 6.84
N LEU A 165 16.01 -19.30 8.02
CA LEU A 165 16.42 -20.70 8.16
C LEU A 165 15.43 -21.64 7.46
N ALA A 166 14.11 -21.45 7.66
CA ALA A 166 13.09 -22.26 7.00
C ALA A 166 13.12 -22.12 5.47
N SER A 167 13.45 -20.92 4.96
CA SER A 167 13.59 -20.67 3.52
C SER A 167 14.82 -21.35 2.94
N GLU A 168 15.93 -21.37 3.68
CA GLU A 168 17.18 -22.01 3.26
C GLU A 168 17.04 -23.55 3.24
N ASP A 169 16.41 -24.15 4.25
CA ASP A 169 16.12 -25.58 4.30
C ASP A 169 15.23 -26.02 3.13
N TYR A 170 14.17 -25.26 2.82
CA TYR A 170 13.29 -25.55 1.69
C TYR A 170 14.03 -25.51 0.34
N VAL A 171 14.91 -24.52 0.15
CA VAL A 171 15.73 -24.41 -1.08
C VAL A 171 16.70 -25.59 -1.17
N ASN A 172 17.33 -25.98 -0.06
CA ASN A 172 18.26 -27.10 -0.03
C ASN A 172 17.57 -28.44 -0.31
N ASP A 173 16.38 -28.67 0.23
CA ASP A 173 15.58 -29.87 -0.03
C ASP A 173 15.11 -29.93 -1.50
N ALA A 174 14.69 -28.79 -2.07
CA ALA A 174 14.34 -28.71 -3.48
C ALA A 174 15.54 -29.00 -4.40
N ILE A 175 16.72 -28.44 -4.06
CA ILE A 175 17.97 -28.74 -4.78
C ILE A 175 18.32 -30.23 -4.67
N ALA A 176 18.18 -30.83 -3.48
CA ALA A 176 18.45 -32.25 -3.27
C ALA A 176 17.49 -33.13 -4.10
N SER A 177 16.20 -32.82 -4.11
CA SER A 177 15.19 -33.54 -4.91
C SER A 177 15.46 -33.42 -6.41
N ILE A 178 15.78 -32.23 -6.92
CA ILE A 178 16.16 -32.01 -8.32
C ILE A 178 17.45 -32.79 -8.64
N THR A 179 18.44 -32.78 -7.74
CA THR A 179 19.71 -33.49 -7.93
C THR A 179 19.49 -35.00 -7.98
N GLU A 180 18.62 -35.56 -7.14
CA GLU A 180 18.24 -36.98 -7.14
C GLU A 180 17.52 -37.39 -8.44
N GLN A 181 16.58 -36.57 -8.91
CA GLN A 181 15.90 -36.78 -10.20
C GLN A 181 16.87 -36.70 -11.40
N LEU A 182 17.86 -35.82 -11.35
CA LEU A 182 18.90 -35.71 -12.37
C LEU A 182 19.93 -36.85 -12.34
N SER A 183 20.10 -37.52 -11.19
CA SER A 183 21.12 -38.56 -11.01
C SER A 183 20.61 -39.99 -11.29
N THR A 184 19.31 -40.17 -11.58
CA THR A 184 18.75 -41.44 -12.09
C THR A 184 18.01 -41.24 -13.41
N PRO A 185 18.74 -41.09 -14.54
CA PRO A 185 18.12 -40.98 -15.86
C PRO A 185 17.18 -42.16 -16.15
N ILE A 186 15.96 -41.88 -16.58
CA ILE A 186 15.05 -42.94 -17.01
C ILE A 186 15.48 -43.39 -18.41
N ALA A 187 15.98 -44.62 -18.52
CA ALA A 187 16.23 -45.26 -19.82
C ALA A 187 14.88 -45.53 -20.50
N MET A 188 14.71 -45.07 -21.74
CA MET A 188 13.43 -45.17 -22.43
C MET A 188 13.57 -45.91 -23.75
N ASN A 189 12.77 -46.97 -23.91
CA ASN A 189 12.69 -47.72 -25.16
C ASN A 189 11.79 -47.00 -26.18
N GLY A 190 12.06 -47.21 -27.48
CA GLY A 190 11.20 -46.73 -28.57
C GLY A 190 11.61 -45.39 -29.18
N TRP A 191 12.74 -44.81 -28.77
CA TRP A 191 13.32 -43.65 -29.45
C TRP A 191 13.87 -44.05 -30.81
N THR A 192 13.47 -43.33 -31.85
CA THR A 192 13.98 -43.59 -33.19
C THR A 192 14.40 -42.33 -33.91
N LEU A 193 15.43 -42.48 -34.74
CA LEU A 193 15.91 -41.48 -35.66
C LEU A 193 15.47 -41.84 -37.08
N GLN A 194 14.83 -40.89 -37.75
CA GLN A 194 14.31 -41.07 -39.10
C GLN A 194 14.81 -39.96 -40.02
N GLN A 195 15.25 -40.35 -41.22
CA GLN A 195 15.67 -39.40 -42.26
C GLN A 195 14.76 -39.54 -43.48
N GLY A 196 13.93 -38.54 -43.74
CA GLY A 196 12.94 -38.62 -44.83
C GLY A 196 12.08 -39.89 -44.71
N ASP A 197 11.95 -40.63 -45.82
CA ASP A 197 11.17 -41.86 -45.88
C ASP A 197 11.96 -43.13 -45.47
N ASN A 198 13.19 -42.97 -44.97
CA ASN A 198 13.99 -44.12 -44.53
C ASN A 198 13.37 -44.80 -43.30
N THR A 199 13.61 -46.10 -43.15
CA THR A 199 13.22 -46.86 -41.96
C THR A 199 13.81 -46.23 -40.70
N PRO A 200 13.00 -45.94 -39.65
CA PRO A 200 13.51 -45.41 -38.39
C PRO A 200 14.54 -46.35 -37.77
N LYS A 201 15.63 -45.79 -37.24
CA LYS A 201 16.65 -46.54 -36.51
C LYS A 201 16.55 -46.27 -35.02
N GLU A 202 16.67 -47.31 -34.21
CA GLU A 202 16.64 -47.19 -32.75
C GLU A 202 17.83 -46.38 -32.23
N VAL A 203 17.56 -45.65 -31.16
CA VAL A 203 18.53 -44.81 -30.44
C VAL A 203 18.45 -45.15 -28.97
N GLU A 204 19.61 -45.22 -28.32
CA GLU A 204 19.66 -45.30 -26.87
C GLU A 204 19.35 -43.92 -26.30
N GLY A 205 18.14 -43.75 -25.74
CA GLY A 205 17.61 -42.49 -25.25
C GLY A 205 17.44 -42.48 -23.73
N TYR A 206 17.74 -41.32 -23.14
CA TYR A 206 17.56 -41.03 -21.73
C TYR A 206 16.84 -39.70 -21.58
N TYR A 207 16.04 -39.57 -20.53
CA TYR A 207 15.35 -38.32 -20.25
C TYR A 207 15.12 -38.10 -18.76
N VAL A 208 14.84 -36.84 -18.43
CA VAL A 208 14.29 -36.37 -17.16
C VAL A 208 13.09 -35.48 -17.49
N ILE A 209 11.97 -35.69 -16.79
CA ILE A 209 10.75 -34.88 -16.92
C ILE A 209 10.42 -34.27 -15.57
N SER A 210 10.00 -33.01 -15.60
CA SER A 210 9.41 -32.31 -14.48
C SER A 210 8.23 -31.49 -15.02
N GLY A 211 7.01 -31.89 -14.69
CA GLY A 211 5.78 -31.34 -15.28
C GLY A 211 5.80 -31.37 -16.81
N SER A 212 5.65 -30.21 -17.45
CA SER A 212 5.69 -30.06 -18.90
C SER A 212 7.11 -29.95 -19.48
N PHE A 213 8.15 -29.86 -18.67
CA PHE A 213 9.53 -29.74 -19.13
C PHE A 213 10.20 -31.10 -19.29
N LEU A 214 10.84 -31.30 -20.45
CA LEU A 214 11.58 -32.50 -20.82
C LEU A 214 13.03 -32.12 -21.11
N PHE A 215 13.98 -32.73 -20.41
CA PHE A 215 15.39 -32.73 -20.80
C PHE A 215 15.77 -34.13 -21.26
N ALA A 216 16.30 -34.26 -22.47
CA ALA A 216 16.61 -35.55 -23.05
C ALA A 216 17.93 -35.57 -23.82
N TRP A 217 18.56 -36.73 -23.85
CA TRP A 217 19.76 -36.97 -24.62
C TRP A 217 19.77 -38.40 -25.16
N GLY A 218 20.46 -38.59 -26.28
CA GLY A 218 20.53 -39.89 -26.93
C GLY A 218 21.89 -40.16 -27.54
N ARG A 219 22.21 -41.44 -27.67
CA ARG A 219 23.39 -41.94 -28.38
C ARG A 219 22.96 -42.87 -29.50
N CYS A 220 23.57 -42.69 -30.65
CA CYS A 220 23.32 -43.49 -31.83
C CYS A 220 24.45 -44.51 -32.00
N SER A 221 24.12 -45.72 -32.42
CA SER A 221 25.13 -46.66 -32.92
C SER A 221 25.77 -46.08 -34.19
N GLN A 222 27.05 -46.41 -34.43
CA GLN A 222 27.79 -46.00 -35.62
C GLN A 222 26.98 -46.28 -36.92
N ASN A 223 27.03 -45.35 -37.88
CA ASN A 223 26.35 -45.40 -39.19
C ASN A 223 24.81 -45.34 -39.14
N SER A 224 24.24 -44.67 -38.14
CA SER A 224 22.78 -44.50 -38.03
C SER A 224 22.21 -43.61 -39.15
N ILE A 225 22.79 -42.46 -39.48
CA ILE A 225 22.25 -41.54 -40.49
C ILE A 225 23.37 -40.92 -41.33
N GLU A 226 23.41 -41.21 -42.63
CA GLU A 226 24.58 -40.96 -43.46
C GLU A 226 24.58 -39.61 -44.21
N LYS A 227 23.51 -38.79 -44.15
CA LYS A 227 23.46 -37.58 -44.99
C LYS A 227 22.65 -36.43 -44.41
N VAL A 228 23.29 -35.38 -43.91
CA VAL A 228 22.58 -34.19 -43.39
C VAL A 228 22.15 -33.19 -44.48
N ASN A 229 21.56 -33.70 -45.57
CA ASN A 229 20.93 -32.88 -46.62
C ASN A 229 19.40 -32.86 -46.53
N SER A 230 18.80 -33.60 -45.61
CA SER A 230 17.36 -33.64 -45.34
C SER A 230 17.09 -33.52 -43.83
N SER A 231 15.95 -32.95 -43.44
CA SER A 231 15.56 -32.84 -42.03
C SER A 231 15.54 -34.22 -41.39
N VAL A 232 16.28 -34.38 -40.29
CA VAL A 232 16.27 -35.60 -39.49
C VAL A 232 15.25 -35.41 -38.37
N VAL A 233 14.44 -36.42 -38.12
CA VAL A 233 13.39 -36.41 -37.09
C VAL A 233 13.78 -37.37 -35.98
N ILE A 234 13.74 -36.90 -34.74
CA ILE A 234 13.75 -37.75 -33.56
C ILE A 234 12.29 -38.01 -33.22
N ASN A 235 11.86 -39.26 -33.37
CA ASN A 235 10.56 -39.71 -32.87
C ASN A 235 10.72 -40.13 -31.41
N LEU A 236 9.96 -39.45 -30.55
CA LEU A 236 9.86 -39.69 -29.12
C LEU A 236 8.67 -40.64 -28.86
N PRO A 237 8.68 -41.38 -27.74
CA PRO A 237 7.54 -42.21 -27.38
C PRO A 237 6.27 -41.38 -27.18
N GLU A 238 5.12 -41.91 -27.61
CA GLU A 238 3.82 -41.22 -27.51
C GLU A 238 3.44 -40.84 -26.07
N ALA A 239 3.95 -41.58 -25.09
CA ALA A 239 3.78 -41.27 -23.66
C ALA A 239 4.34 -39.91 -23.25
N LEU A 240 5.23 -39.31 -24.05
CA LEU A 240 5.78 -37.97 -23.83
C LEU A 240 4.92 -36.85 -24.45
N GLY A 241 3.82 -37.18 -25.12
CA GLY A 241 2.88 -36.19 -25.64
C GLY A 241 3.45 -35.37 -26.80
N ASN A 242 2.73 -34.35 -27.22
CA ASN A 242 3.15 -33.44 -28.28
C ASN A 242 4.20 -32.47 -27.77
N ILE A 243 5.24 -32.27 -28.58
CA ILE A 243 6.29 -31.28 -28.31
C ILE A 243 5.86 -29.93 -28.88
N THR A 244 5.71 -28.94 -27.99
CA THR A 244 5.28 -27.58 -28.36
C THR A 244 6.47 -26.63 -28.55
N TRP A 245 7.60 -26.92 -27.91
CA TRP A 245 8.85 -26.18 -28.04
C TRP A 245 10.04 -27.11 -27.82
N ALA A 246 11.15 -26.88 -28.52
CA ALA A 246 12.40 -27.60 -28.29
C ALA A 246 13.61 -26.78 -28.71
N THR A 247 14.72 -26.94 -27.98
CA THR A 247 16.06 -26.44 -28.33
C THR A 247 17.10 -27.48 -27.95
N GLY A 248 18.17 -27.59 -28.72
CA GLY A 248 19.21 -28.58 -28.45
C GLY A 248 20.35 -28.56 -29.44
N GLN A 249 21.33 -29.42 -29.21
CA GLN A 249 22.49 -29.58 -30.06
C GLN A 249 22.75 -31.04 -30.42
N VAL A 250 23.49 -31.21 -31.53
CA VAL A 250 23.84 -32.51 -32.09
C VAL A 250 25.35 -32.60 -32.22
N SER A 251 25.91 -33.72 -31.77
CA SER A 251 27.29 -34.11 -32.03
C SER A 251 27.36 -35.08 -33.22
N THR A 252 28.37 -34.89 -34.07
CA THR A 252 28.60 -35.71 -35.25
C THR A 252 30.04 -36.21 -35.29
N ALA A 253 30.28 -37.37 -35.91
CA ALA A 253 31.56 -38.11 -35.95
C ALA A 253 32.78 -37.41 -36.60
N ALA A 254 32.72 -36.10 -36.84
CA ALA A 254 33.81 -35.35 -37.46
C ALA A 254 34.88 -34.99 -36.42
N ALA A 255 35.87 -35.86 -36.23
CA ALA A 255 37.08 -35.51 -35.51
C ALA A 255 37.77 -34.31 -36.19
N GLY A 256 37.66 -33.12 -35.59
CA GLY A 256 38.52 -31.97 -35.91
C GLY A 256 37.94 -30.88 -36.82
N VAL A 257 36.66 -30.91 -37.19
CA VAL A 257 36.00 -29.74 -37.81
C VAL A 257 34.73 -29.46 -37.02
N GLN A 258 34.72 -28.35 -36.27
CA GLN A 258 33.53 -27.79 -35.63
C GLN A 258 32.59 -27.30 -36.76
N GLY A 259 31.95 -28.24 -37.44
CA GLY A 259 31.03 -27.99 -38.54
C GLY A 259 29.75 -27.32 -38.02
N GLU A 260 29.24 -26.39 -38.83
CA GLU A 260 27.99 -25.63 -38.68
C GLU A 260 27.01 -26.14 -37.62
N PRO A 261 26.56 -25.29 -36.66
CA PRO A 261 25.69 -25.74 -35.58
C PRO A 261 24.38 -26.31 -36.13
N TYR A 262 24.12 -27.58 -35.83
CA TYR A 262 22.78 -28.13 -35.95
C TYR A 262 21.96 -27.69 -34.74
N ILE A 263 20.72 -27.28 -34.99
CA ILE A 263 19.75 -26.94 -33.94
C ILE A 263 18.63 -27.97 -33.94
N ILE A 264 18.16 -28.32 -32.75
CA ILE A 264 16.94 -29.11 -32.58
C ILE A 264 15.78 -28.12 -32.40
N THR A 265 14.71 -28.27 -33.19
CA THR A 265 13.52 -27.43 -33.13
C THR A 265 12.25 -28.26 -33.02
N ALA A 266 11.22 -27.68 -32.40
CA ALA A 266 9.86 -28.21 -32.43
C ALA A 266 9.24 -28.11 -33.84
N PRO A 267 8.12 -28.82 -34.13
CA PRO A 267 7.42 -28.69 -35.40
C PRO A 267 6.88 -27.27 -35.56
N ALA A 268 6.74 -26.80 -36.81
CA ALA A 268 6.06 -25.53 -37.07
C ALA A 268 4.62 -25.58 -36.53
N SER A 269 4.19 -24.53 -35.83
CA SER A 269 2.84 -24.41 -35.28
C SER A 269 1.79 -24.62 -36.40
N GLY A 270 0.93 -25.62 -36.24
CA GLY A 270 -0.18 -25.90 -37.17
C GLY A 270 -0.06 -27.20 -37.97
N THR A 271 1.06 -27.93 -37.88
CA THR A 271 1.09 -29.34 -38.26
C THR A 271 0.90 -30.18 -37.00
N SER A 272 -0.08 -31.08 -36.99
CA SER A 272 -0.28 -32.07 -35.92
C SER A 272 0.92 -33.02 -35.90
N ALA A 273 1.98 -32.63 -35.20
CA ALA A 273 3.28 -33.25 -35.42
C ALA A 273 3.82 -34.00 -34.19
N GLY A 274 2.93 -34.50 -33.31
CA GLY A 274 3.20 -35.63 -32.44
C GLY A 274 4.40 -35.48 -31.49
N SER A 275 4.79 -36.58 -30.86
CA SER A 275 5.98 -36.68 -30.01
C SER A 275 7.25 -36.65 -30.85
N LYS A 276 7.57 -35.51 -31.50
CA LYS A 276 8.69 -35.40 -32.46
C LYS A 276 9.46 -34.09 -32.33
N VAL A 277 10.75 -34.13 -32.66
CA VAL A 277 11.61 -32.95 -32.84
C VAL A 277 12.49 -33.08 -34.10
N TRP A 278 12.85 -31.95 -34.72
CA TRP A 278 13.61 -31.91 -35.97
C TRP A 278 15.02 -31.40 -35.71
N ILE A 279 15.99 -32.08 -36.32
CA ILE A 279 17.36 -31.57 -36.45
C ILE A 279 17.43 -30.79 -37.76
N THR A 280 17.75 -29.50 -37.66
CA THR A 280 17.89 -28.59 -38.80
C THR A 280 19.22 -27.83 -38.73
N LYS A 281 19.66 -27.25 -39.85
CA LYS A 281 20.87 -26.40 -39.88
C LYS A 281 20.56 -25.02 -39.30
N SER A 282 21.43 -24.49 -38.44
CA SER A 282 21.21 -23.25 -37.67
C SER A 282 20.89 -22.00 -38.48
N LYS A 283 21.24 -21.90 -39.77
CA LYS A 283 20.85 -20.78 -40.65
C LYS A 283 20.58 -21.24 -42.08
N ALA A 284 19.35 -21.01 -42.55
CA ALA A 284 19.08 -20.93 -43.98
C ALA A 284 19.78 -19.69 -44.55
N THR A 285 20.91 -19.86 -45.24
CA THR A 285 21.34 -18.91 -46.29
C THR A 285 20.76 -19.38 -47.61
N PRO A 286 19.75 -18.70 -48.17
CA PRO A 286 19.31 -18.97 -49.53
C PRO A 286 20.41 -18.51 -50.49
N LEU A 287 20.75 -19.35 -51.47
CA LEU A 287 21.62 -19.10 -52.64
C LEU A 287 23.07 -19.66 -52.64
N GLY A 288 23.44 -20.55 -51.73
CA GLY A 288 24.66 -21.36 -51.88
C GLY A 288 24.33 -22.83 -52.13
N ALA A 289 24.46 -23.32 -53.36
CA ALA A 289 24.43 -24.76 -53.60
C ALA A 289 25.65 -25.40 -52.92
N PHE A 290 25.44 -25.95 -51.73
CA PHE A 290 26.46 -26.64 -50.97
C PHE A 290 26.14 -28.14 -50.97
N THR A 291 26.95 -28.92 -51.69
CA THR A 291 27.06 -30.37 -51.51
C THR A 291 28.14 -30.62 -50.47
N PRO A 292 27.81 -31.02 -49.22
CA PRO A 292 28.84 -31.48 -48.29
C PRO A 292 29.44 -32.76 -48.87
N SER A 293 30.75 -32.80 -49.04
CA SER A 293 31.49 -33.99 -49.47
C SER A 293 31.60 -35.06 -48.38
N ASN A 294 31.23 -34.74 -47.14
CA ASN A 294 31.49 -35.59 -45.98
C ASN A 294 30.19 -36.04 -45.31
N ILE A 295 29.99 -37.35 -45.31
CA ILE A 295 28.95 -38.10 -44.62
C ILE A 295 29.23 -37.99 -43.12
N TYR A 296 28.48 -37.17 -42.39
CA TYR A 296 28.59 -37.10 -40.93
C TYR A 296 27.39 -37.77 -40.29
N SER A 297 27.65 -38.88 -39.58
CA SER A 297 26.63 -39.56 -38.77
C SER A 297 26.37 -38.80 -37.48
N VAL A 298 25.09 -38.70 -37.09
CA VAL A 298 24.70 -38.26 -35.74
C VAL A 298 25.21 -39.30 -34.75
N GLU A 299 26.08 -38.89 -33.83
CA GLU A 299 26.62 -39.77 -32.78
C GLU A 299 25.87 -39.62 -31.47
N SER A 300 25.57 -38.38 -31.10
CA SER A 300 24.79 -38.06 -29.91
C SER A 300 24.09 -36.73 -30.04
N PHE A 301 23.07 -36.51 -29.22
CA PHE A 301 22.34 -35.25 -29.16
C PHE A 301 21.83 -35.02 -27.74
N TRP A 302 21.52 -33.76 -27.44
CA TRP A 302 20.74 -33.37 -26.27
C TRP A 302 19.74 -32.29 -26.67
N PHE A 303 18.58 -32.27 -26.03
CA PHE A 303 17.62 -31.18 -26.17
C PHE A 303 16.79 -30.98 -24.90
N ALA A 304 16.37 -29.74 -24.72
CA ALA A 304 15.30 -29.35 -23.81
C ALA A 304 14.03 -29.13 -24.62
N ALA A 305 12.88 -29.56 -24.11
CA ALA A 305 11.60 -29.45 -24.77
C ALA A 305 10.46 -29.17 -23.78
N VAL A 306 9.35 -28.62 -24.29
CA VAL A 306 8.09 -28.50 -23.58
C VAL A 306 7.09 -29.46 -24.21
N THR A 307 6.43 -30.26 -23.37
CA THR A 307 5.48 -31.31 -23.77
C THR A 307 4.08 -31.04 -23.20
N ASP A 308 3.06 -31.57 -23.86
CA ASP A 308 1.66 -31.53 -23.37
C ASP A 308 1.21 -32.83 -22.67
N ALA A 309 2.07 -33.86 -22.57
CA ALA A 309 1.75 -35.13 -21.89
C ALA A 309 1.61 -34.99 -20.38
N GLY A 310 2.20 -33.96 -19.80
CA GLY A 310 1.88 -33.55 -18.44
C GLY A 310 0.77 -32.53 -18.51
N THR A 311 -0.33 -32.74 -17.76
CA THR A 311 -0.88 -31.60 -17.02
C THR A 311 0.32 -30.88 -16.42
N PRO A 312 0.52 -29.58 -16.66
CA PRO A 312 1.67 -28.89 -16.10
C PRO A 312 1.64 -29.14 -14.60
N GLU A 313 2.48 -30.07 -14.12
CA GLU A 313 2.83 -30.02 -12.72
C GLU A 313 3.43 -28.65 -12.57
N THR A 314 2.78 -27.91 -11.69
CA THR A 314 2.97 -26.50 -11.49
C THR A 314 4.35 -26.33 -10.89
N LEU A 315 5.40 -26.47 -11.69
CA LEU A 315 6.73 -26.13 -11.20
C LEU A 315 6.73 -24.61 -11.09
N LEU A 316 6.70 -24.18 -9.82
CA LEU A 316 6.83 -22.81 -9.34
C LEU A 316 5.56 -21.96 -9.51
N LEU A 317 4.49 -22.36 -8.80
CA LEU A 317 3.49 -21.50 -8.12
C LEU A 317 2.21 -22.30 -7.75
N SER A 318 2.26 -23.63 -7.58
CA SER A 318 1.19 -24.28 -6.81
C SER A 318 1.31 -23.82 -5.37
N ALA A 319 0.43 -22.90 -4.99
CA ALA A 319 0.07 -22.66 -3.61
C ALA A 319 -0.56 -23.94 -3.05
N GLY A 320 0.29 -24.91 -2.71
CA GLY A 320 -0.06 -26.11 -1.98
C GLY A 320 0.35 -25.96 -0.53
N ASP A 321 -0.63 -25.63 0.30
CA ASP A 321 -0.73 -26.02 1.71
C ASP A 321 0.47 -25.77 2.63
N VAL A 322 1.04 -24.56 2.56
CA VAL A 322 1.68 -23.96 3.73
C VAL A 322 0.60 -23.17 4.45
N SER A 323 0.38 -23.45 5.73
CA SER A 323 -0.63 -22.83 6.60
C SER A 323 -0.42 -21.31 6.75
N GLY A 324 -0.78 -20.56 5.71
CA GLY A 324 -0.56 -19.12 5.57
C GLY A 324 -0.52 -18.61 4.11
N GLY A 325 -0.60 -19.49 3.10
CA GLY A 325 -0.59 -19.11 1.69
C GLY A 325 -1.99 -18.78 1.14
N TYR A 326 -2.16 -17.56 0.63
CA TYR A 326 -3.41 -17.09 0.02
C TYR A 326 -3.84 -17.98 -1.16
N THR A 327 -4.96 -18.68 -1.04
CA THR A 327 -5.55 -19.50 -2.11
C THR A 327 -6.32 -18.60 -3.09
N ALA A 328 -6.19 -18.84 -4.40
CA ALA A 328 -7.01 -18.17 -5.39
C ALA A 328 -8.49 -18.46 -5.12
N GLY A 329 -9.31 -17.40 -5.01
CA GLY A 329 -10.72 -17.49 -4.61
C GLY A 329 -11.05 -16.87 -3.25
N GLU A 330 -10.09 -16.79 -2.31
CA GLU A 330 -10.35 -16.19 -0.99
C GLU A 330 -10.13 -14.67 -0.97
N ASN A 331 -9.09 -14.16 -1.64
CA ASN A 331 -8.79 -12.71 -1.73
C ASN A 331 -7.98 -12.29 -2.96
N ILE A 332 -7.62 -13.25 -3.82
CA ILE A 332 -6.74 -13.05 -4.96
C ILE A 332 -7.40 -13.67 -6.18
N GLU A 333 -7.42 -12.91 -7.28
CA GLU A 333 -7.88 -13.32 -8.61
C GLU A 333 -6.68 -13.38 -9.55
N ILE A 334 -6.59 -14.43 -10.37
CA ILE A 334 -5.54 -14.60 -11.38
C ILE A 334 -6.22 -14.68 -12.75
N THR A 335 -6.07 -13.63 -13.55
CA THR A 335 -6.69 -13.53 -14.88
C THR A 335 -5.63 -13.16 -15.91
N ASN A 336 -5.47 -13.98 -16.96
CA ASN A 336 -4.49 -13.79 -18.03
C ASN A 336 -3.03 -13.60 -17.56
N GLY A 337 -2.63 -14.28 -16.48
CA GLY A 337 -1.27 -14.18 -15.92
C GLY A 337 -1.03 -12.94 -15.05
N VAL A 338 -2.06 -12.13 -14.79
CA VAL A 338 -2.02 -11.01 -13.84
C VAL A 338 -2.64 -11.43 -12.51
N ILE A 339 -1.91 -11.23 -11.42
CA ILE A 339 -2.37 -11.47 -10.05
C ILE A 339 -2.98 -10.17 -9.51
N SER A 340 -4.25 -10.22 -9.10
CA SER A 340 -5.00 -9.07 -8.57
C SER A 340 -5.57 -9.39 -7.19
N VAL A 341 -5.61 -8.39 -6.31
CA VAL A 341 -6.24 -8.51 -4.99
C VAL A 341 -7.70 -8.07 -5.09
N LEU A 342 -8.62 -8.90 -4.60
CA LEU A 342 -10.05 -8.60 -4.53
C LEU A 342 -10.34 -7.79 -3.27
N THR A 343 -10.73 -6.53 -3.43
CA THR A 343 -11.03 -5.60 -2.33
C THR A 343 -12.55 -5.42 -2.12
N THR A 344 -12.95 -4.83 -0.99
CA THR A 344 -14.34 -4.46 -0.68
C THR A 344 -14.43 -3.08 -0.04
N ASP A 345 -15.59 -2.41 -0.10
CA ASP A 345 -15.83 -1.12 0.55
C ASP A 345 -16.59 -1.25 1.88
N THR A 346 -17.04 -2.45 2.22
CA THR A 346 -17.89 -2.72 3.39
C THR A 346 -17.13 -3.55 4.43
N ALA A 347 -17.04 -3.05 5.66
CA ALA A 347 -16.53 -3.85 6.78
C ALA A 347 -17.59 -4.83 7.28
N ALA A 348 -17.25 -6.12 7.24
CA ALA A 348 -18.01 -7.19 7.89
C ALA A 348 -17.22 -7.71 9.09
N GLN A 349 -17.94 -8.07 10.17
CA GLN A 349 -17.36 -8.40 11.48
C GLN A 349 -16.34 -9.56 11.44
N ASP A 350 -16.42 -10.43 10.43
CA ASP A 350 -15.49 -11.54 10.19
C ASP A 350 -15.05 -11.60 8.71
N GLY A 351 -15.06 -10.45 8.03
CA GLY A 351 -14.69 -10.36 6.63
C GLY A 351 -13.19 -10.56 6.43
N THR A 352 -12.80 -11.58 5.67
CA THR A 352 -11.39 -11.83 5.33
C THR A 352 -10.88 -10.95 4.18
N ARG A 353 -11.76 -10.14 3.55
CA ARG A 353 -11.43 -9.32 2.37
C ARG A 353 -10.73 -8.00 2.73
N PRO A 354 -9.62 -7.65 2.06
CA PRO A 354 -9.00 -6.33 2.21
C PRO A 354 -10.00 -5.21 1.87
N ILE A 355 -10.15 -4.23 2.77
CA ILE A 355 -11.02 -3.08 2.57
C ILE A 355 -10.31 -1.99 1.75
N THR A 356 -11.03 -1.30 0.86
CA THR A 356 -10.46 -0.15 0.13
C THR A 356 -10.30 1.06 1.05
N ALA A 357 -9.43 1.99 0.65
CA ALA A 357 -9.32 3.28 1.32
C ALA A 357 -10.67 4.05 1.37
N GLY A 358 -11.50 3.94 0.32
CA GLY A 358 -12.83 4.55 0.29
C GLY A 358 -13.80 3.95 1.32
N GLY A 359 -13.77 2.63 1.50
CA GLY A 359 -14.50 1.95 2.56
C GLY A 359 -14.08 2.38 3.96
N VAL A 360 -12.76 2.51 4.20
CA VAL A 360 -12.22 3.00 5.48
C VAL A 360 -12.67 4.43 5.77
N TYR A 361 -12.55 5.34 4.80
CA TYR A 361 -13.00 6.73 4.97
C TYR A 361 -14.49 6.83 5.34
N THR A 362 -15.31 5.96 4.76
CA THR A 362 -16.75 5.91 5.06
C THR A 362 -17.02 5.46 6.50
N ILE A 363 -16.30 4.45 6.98
CA ILE A 363 -16.45 3.95 8.36
C ILE A 363 -15.95 4.98 9.37
N VAL A 364 -14.79 5.58 9.13
CA VAL A 364 -14.23 6.63 10.00
C VAL A 364 -15.17 7.82 10.07
N GLY A 365 -15.70 8.30 8.94
CA GLY A 365 -16.66 9.41 8.93
C GLY A 365 -17.96 9.08 9.68
N ASN A 366 -18.45 7.84 9.60
CA ASN A 366 -19.62 7.42 10.38
C ASN A 366 -19.32 7.36 11.89
N ILE A 367 -18.11 6.96 12.29
CA ILE A 367 -17.68 6.96 13.70
C ILE A 367 -17.55 8.40 14.21
N GLU A 368 -16.93 9.29 13.44
CA GLU A 368 -16.82 10.71 13.77
C GLU A 368 -18.21 11.34 13.95
N SER A 369 -19.14 11.07 13.04
CA SER A 369 -20.52 11.55 13.15
C SER A 369 -21.27 10.98 14.37
N LEU A 370 -21.00 9.75 14.78
CA LEU A 370 -21.56 9.17 15.99
C LEU A 370 -20.95 9.78 17.26
N LEU A 371 -19.63 10.02 17.27
CA LEU A 371 -18.94 10.66 18.39
C LEU A 371 -19.37 12.12 18.57
N GLU A 372 -19.76 12.83 17.51
CA GLU A 372 -20.37 14.16 17.61
C GLU A 372 -21.73 14.15 18.33
N THR A 373 -22.38 12.99 18.48
CA THR A 373 -23.69 12.87 19.14
C THR A 373 -23.64 12.43 20.60
N ILE A 374 -22.44 12.19 21.16
CA ILE A 374 -22.20 11.82 22.56
C ILE A 374 -21.44 12.95 23.27
#